data_AF-A0A175XZ50-F1
#
_entry.id   AF-A0A175XZ50-F1
#
_cell.length_a   1.000
_cell.length_b   1.000
_cell.length_c   1.000
_cell.angle_alpha   90.00
_cell.angle_beta   90.00
_cell.angle_gamma   90.00
#
_symmetry.space_group_name_H-M   'P 1'
#
loop_
_entity.id
_entity.type
_entity.pdbx_description
1 polymer ?
#
loop_
_entity_poly.entity_id
_entity_poly.type
_entity_poly.pdbx_seq_one_letter_code
_entity_poly.pdbx_strand_id
1 'polypeptide(L)'
;MRSIVAFYEVDREYGGPEEGGWHYDTGRFVRAIGFYLTDEAAIAAVRRANRLFERLQRHRRSVDSVLYEGGRYRAFSFTGLPPARFPAERPRYQ
;
A
#
# COMPACT_ATOMS: atom_id res chain seq x y z
N MET A 1 -0.67 -2.12 20.52
CA MET A 1 0.12 -3.35 20.25
C MET A 1 1.47 -2.97 19.67
N ARG A 2 2.43 -3.91 19.56
CA ARG A 2 3.69 -3.65 18.87
C ARG A 2 3.47 -3.70 17.36
N SER A 3 3.84 -2.64 16.66
CA SER A 3 3.56 -2.48 15.23
C SER A 3 4.83 -2.19 14.43
N ILE A 4 4.96 -2.81 13.26
CA ILE A 4 5.97 -2.45 12.26
C ILE A 4 5.30 -1.53 11.24
N VAL A 5 5.89 -0.36 11.01
CA VAL A 5 5.48 0.50 9.89
C VAL A 5 6.42 0.22 8.73
N ALA A 6 5.85 -0.02 7.55
CA ALA A 6 6.59 -0.36 6.34
C ALA A 6 6.07 0.40 5.13
N PHE A 7 6.95 0.62 4.17
CA PHE A 7 6.66 1.20 2.88
C PHE A 7 6.40 0.10 1.86
N TYR A 8 5.37 0.31 1.06
CA TYR A 8 4.97 -0.53 -0.05
C TYR A 8 4.90 0.32 -1.30
N GLU A 9 5.32 -0.25 -2.42
CA GLU A 9 4.87 0.23 -3.73
C GLU A 9 3.46 -0.31 -3.94
N VAL A 10 2.51 0.57 -4.23
CA VAL A 10 1.10 0.23 -4.41
C VAL A 10 0.71 0.28 -5.87
N ASP A 11 -0.14 -0.65 -6.25
CA ASP A 11 -0.64 -0.80 -7.61
C ASP A 11 -2.10 -1.25 -7.59
N ARG A 12 -2.69 -1.35 -8.78
CA ARG A 12 -4.04 -1.86 -9.00
C ARG A 12 -3.99 -2.91 -10.11
N GLU A 13 -4.33 -4.15 -9.77
CA GLU A 13 -4.31 -5.27 -10.70
C GLU A 13 -5.70 -5.60 -11.21
N TYR A 14 -5.79 -6.10 -12.46
CA TYR A 14 -7.04 -6.55 -13.04
C TYR A 14 -7.50 -7.87 -12.42
N GLY A 15 -8.72 -7.85 -11.89
CA GLY A 15 -9.36 -8.94 -11.17
C GLY A 15 -10.08 -9.95 -12.06
N GLY A 16 -10.58 -9.52 -13.21
CA GLY A 16 -11.33 -10.38 -14.13
C GLY A 16 -12.46 -9.63 -14.84
N PRO A 17 -13.11 -10.26 -15.83
CA PRO A 17 -14.12 -9.63 -16.69
C PRO A 17 -15.51 -9.51 -16.05
N GLU A 18 -15.71 -10.05 -14.85
CA GLU A 18 -16.97 -9.98 -14.13
C GLU A 18 -17.39 -8.52 -13.88
N GLU A 19 -18.69 -8.23 -13.93
CA GLU A 19 -19.29 -6.88 -13.78
C GLU A 19 -18.67 -5.77 -14.67
N GLY A 20 -18.23 -6.12 -15.87
CA GLY A 20 -17.64 -5.13 -16.78
C GLY A 20 -16.15 -4.84 -16.48
N GLY A 21 -15.52 -5.71 -15.69
CA GLY A 21 -14.12 -5.61 -15.34
C GLY A 21 -13.95 -5.08 -13.92
N TRP A 22 -13.41 -5.91 -13.04
CA TRP A 22 -13.06 -5.49 -11.68
C TRP A 22 -11.55 -5.48 -11.49
N HIS A 23 -11.11 -4.77 -10.46
CA HIS A 23 -9.70 -4.59 -10.14
C HIS A 23 -9.53 -4.60 -8.62
N TYR A 24 -8.35 -4.98 -8.15
CA TYR A 24 -8.02 -4.99 -6.73
C TYR A 24 -6.71 -4.27 -6.45
N ASP A 25 -6.63 -3.66 -5.27
CA ASP A 25 -5.42 -2.99 -4.80
C ASP A 25 -4.36 -4.03 -4.44
N THR A 26 -3.13 -3.72 -4.82
CA THR A 26 -1.96 -4.53 -4.45
C THR A 26 -0.88 -3.67 -3.83
N GLY A 27 0.04 -4.34 -3.14
CA GLY A 27 1.23 -3.71 -2.63
C GLY A 27 2.40 -4.67 -2.58
N ARG A 28 3.57 -4.19 -2.99
CA ARG A 28 4.84 -4.90 -2.87
C ARG A 28 5.68 -4.27 -1.76
N PHE A 29 6.16 -5.09 -0.83
CA PHE A 29 7.01 -4.63 0.26
C PHE A 29 8.30 -4.01 -0.29
N VAL A 30 8.63 -2.81 0.18
CA VAL A 30 9.87 -2.11 -0.16
C VAL A 30 10.83 -2.14 1.02
N ARG A 31 10.40 -1.66 2.19
CA ARG A 31 11.21 -1.67 3.42
C ARG A 31 10.38 -1.40 4.67
N ALA A 32 10.83 -1.92 5.81
CA ALA A 32 10.38 -1.46 7.11
C ALA A 32 11.05 -0.11 7.44
N ILE A 33 10.32 0.78 8.10
CA ILE A 33 10.82 2.12 8.48
C ILE A 33 10.88 2.37 9.98
N GLY A 34 10.19 1.54 10.77
CA GLY A 34 10.25 1.66 12.22
C GLY A 34 9.40 0.63 12.95
N PHE A 35 9.78 0.40 14.20
CA PHE A 35 9.05 -0.41 15.16
C PHE A 35 8.47 0.51 16.24
N TYR A 36 7.18 0.34 16.53
CA TYR A 36 6.42 1.22 17.41
C TYR A 36 5.75 0.40 18.51
N LEU A 37 5.83 0.87 19.75
CA LEU A 37 5.30 0.18 20.93
C LEU A 37 3.81 0.43 21.16
N THR A 38 3.29 1.54 20.63
CA THR A 38 1.89 1.94 20.76
C THR A 38 1.25 2.16 19.40
N ASP A 39 -0.06 1.99 19.34
CA ASP A 39 -0.81 2.13 18.09
C ASP A 39 -0.89 3.61 17.69
N GLU A 40 -0.95 4.53 18.65
CA GLU A 40 -0.94 5.98 18.42
C GLU A 40 0.35 6.41 17.72
N ALA A 41 1.50 5.89 18.16
CA ALA A 41 2.80 6.22 17.57
C ALA A 41 2.92 5.66 16.15
N ALA A 42 2.45 4.42 15.93
CA ALA A 42 2.41 3.81 14.60
C ALA A 42 1.49 4.59 13.64
N ILE A 43 0.29 4.95 14.10
CA ILE A 43 -0.69 5.75 13.33
C ILE A 43 -0.10 7.13 12.99
N ALA A 44 0.55 7.80 13.93
CA ALA A 44 1.20 9.08 13.68
C ALA A 44 2.32 8.96 12.62
N ALA A 45 3.12 7.91 12.69
CA ALA A 45 4.18 7.63 11.72
C ALA A 45 3.62 7.35 10.32
N VAL A 46 2.61 6.48 10.21
CA VAL A 46 1.90 6.18 8.95
C VAL A 46 1.33 7.46 8.34
N ARG A 47 0.60 8.26 9.13
CA ARG A 47 0.00 9.53 8.66
C ARG A 47 1.06 10.50 8.17
N ARG A 48 2.17 10.66 8.91
CA ARG A 48 3.26 11.57 8.51
C ARG A 48 3.93 11.09 7.22
N ALA A 49 4.23 9.81 7.10
CA ALA A 49 4.82 9.23 5.91
C ALA A 49 3.91 9.39 4.68
N ASN A 50 2.62 9.07 4.83
CA ASN A 50 1.66 9.21 3.72
C ASN A 50 1.48 10.67 3.29
N ARG A 51 1.45 11.64 4.22
CA ARG A 51 1.44 13.07 3.83
C ARG A 51 2.69 13.49 3.05
N LEU A 52 3.86 12.98 3.43
CA LEU A 52 5.09 13.23 2.68
C LEU A 52 5.02 12.61 1.28
N PHE A 53 4.54 11.38 1.19
CA PHE A 53 4.34 10.66 -0.06
C PHE A 53 3.40 11.36 -1.03
N GLU A 54 2.26 11.89 -0.54
CA GLU A 54 1.36 12.68 -1.39
C GLU A 54 2.09 13.89 -2.00
N ARG A 55 2.92 14.59 -1.21
CA ARG A 55 3.68 15.74 -1.70
C ARG A 55 4.78 15.35 -2.70
N LEU A 56 5.55 14.30 -2.40
CA LEU A 56 6.67 13.87 -3.24
C LEU A 56 6.19 13.27 -4.57
N GLN A 57 5.03 12.62 -4.56
CA GLN A 57 4.51 11.86 -5.69
C GLN A 57 3.37 12.57 -6.42
N ARG A 58 3.13 13.85 -6.14
CA ARG A 58 2.07 14.66 -6.78
C ARG A 58 2.12 14.69 -8.31
N HIS A 59 3.31 14.48 -8.88
CA HIS A 59 3.55 14.45 -10.33
C HIS A 59 3.37 13.07 -10.95
N ARG A 60 3.27 12.02 -10.13
CA ARG A 60 3.01 10.66 -10.59
C ARG A 60 1.52 10.53 -10.91
N ARG A 61 1.18 9.72 -11.90
CA ARG A 61 -0.22 9.40 -12.22
C ARG A 61 -0.85 8.62 -11.06
N SER A 62 -2.18 8.64 -10.98
CA SER A 62 -2.92 7.76 -10.07
C SER A 62 -2.79 6.31 -10.52
N VAL A 63 -2.95 5.36 -9.59
CA VAL A 63 -2.96 3.92 -9.89
C VAL A 63 -4.13 3.52 -10.80
N ASP A 64 -5.18 4.34 -10.87
CA ASP A 64 -6.34 4.11 -11.74
C ASP A 64 -6.12 4.58 -13.20
N SER A 65 -4.97 5.21 -13.49
CA SER A 65 -4.67 5.69 -14.82
C SER A 65 -4.16 4.55 -15.71
N VAL A 66 -4.70 4.43 -16.92
CA VAL A 66 -4.19 3.48 -17.94
C VAL A 66 -2.75 3.77 -18.37
N LEU A 67 -2.24 4.97 -18.10
CA LEU A 67 -0.86 5.38 -18.36
C LEU A 67 0.01 5.30 -17.09
N TYR A 68 -0.47 4.66 -16.02
CA TYR A 68 0.32 4.46 -14.81
C TYR A 68 1.48 3.49 -15.08
N GLU A 69 2.68 3.85 -14.64
CA GLU A 69 3.93 3.13 -14.90
C GLU A 69 4.61 2.72 -13.57
N GLY A 70 3.85 2.63 -12.47
CA GLY A 70 4.40 2.36 -11.15
C GLY A 70 4.89 3.61 -10.38
N GLY A 71 5.55 3.37 -9.25
CA GLY A 71 6.20 4.41 -8.45
C GLY A 71 5.27 5.20 -7.53
N ARG A 72 4.09 4.67 -7.20
CA ARG A 72 3.29 5.14 -6.05
C ARG A 72 3.63 4.31 -4.82
N TYR A 73 3.95 4.98 -3.73
CA TYR A 73 4.31 4.39 -2.45
C TYR A 73 3.35 4.82 -1.35
N ARG A 74 3.07 3.89 -0.44
CA ARG A 74 2.29 4.13 0.78
C ARG A 74 2.93 3.45 1.99
N ALA A 75 2.70 4.04 3.15
CA ALA A 75 3.04 3.47 4.44
C ALA A 75 1.83 2.77 5.06
N PHE A 76 2.08 1.59 5.63
CA PHE A 76 1.10 0.78 6.35
C PHE A 76 1.70 0.29 7.67
N SER A 77 0.85 0.02 8.66
CA SER A 77 1.23 -0.56 9.95
C SER A 77 0.73 -2.01 10.05
N PHE A 78 1.56 -2.90 10.60
CA PHE A 78 1.24 -4.32 10.75
C PHE A 78 1.51 -4.79 12.18
N THR A 79 0.56 -5.55 12.73
CA THR A 79 0.75 -6.34 13.95
C THR A 79 1.47 -7.64 13.57
N GLY A 80 2.79 -7.58 13.44
CA GLY A 80 3.62 -8.70 12.99
C GLY A 80 4.53 -8.32 11.82
N LEU A 81 5.18 -9.32 11.22
CA LEU A 81 6.04 -9.11 10.06
C LEU A 81 5.19 -8.63 8.87
N PRO A 82 5.55 -7.50 8.23
CA PRO A 82 4.85 -7.05 7.03
C PRO A 82 4.95 -8.10 5.92
N PRO A 83 3.84 -8.45 5.23
CA PRO A 83 3.86 -9.44 4.18
C PRO A 83 4.68 -8.95 2.97
N ALA A 84 5.40 -9.84 2.27
CA ALA A 84 6.18 -9.45 1.10
C ALA A 84 5.32 -8.83 -0.02
N ARG A 85 4.05 -9.23 -0.11
CA ARG A 85 3.02 -8.62 -0.97
C ARG A 85 1.65 -8.70 -0.34
N PHE A 86 0.75 -7.80 -0.71
CA PHE A 86 -0.68 -7.95 -0.47
C PHE A 86 -1.48 -7.70 -1.76
N PRO A 87 -2.66 -8.33 -1.90
CA PRO A 87 -3.08 -9.50 -1.14
C PRO A 87 -2.10 -10.67 -1.40
N ALA A 88 -2.02 -11.62 -0.46
CA ALA A 88 -1.11 -12.75 -0.58
C ALA A 88 -1.47 -13.61 -1.80
N GLU A 89 -2.77 -13.85 -1.95
CA GLU A 89 -3.39 -14.54 -3.07
C GLU A 89 -4.29 -13.59 -3.85
N ARG A 90 -4.47 -13.85 -5.14
CA ARG A 90 -5.39 -13.07 -5.98
C ARG A 90 -6.82 -13.25 -5.43
N PRO A 91 -7.54 -12.16 -5.13
CA PRO A 91 -8.92 -12.26 -4.69
C PRO A 91 -9.78 -12.89 -5.79
N ARG A 92 -10.85 -13.56 -5.38
CA ARG A 92 -11.85 -14.10 -6.31
C ARG A 92 -13.05 -13.17 -6.32
N TYR A 93 -13.66 -13.06 -7.48
CA TYR A 93 -14.97 -12.43 -7.61
C TYR A 93 -16.00 -13.16 -6.75
N GLN A 94 -16.88 -12.43 -6.07
CA GLN A 94 -17.96 -12.97 -5.23
C GLN A 94 -19.32 -12.58 -5.80
#